data_AF-A0A816H704-F1
#
_entry.id   AF-A0A816H704-F1
#
_cell.length_a   1.000
_cell.length_b   1.000
_cell.length_c   1.000
_cell.angle_alpha   90.00
_cell.angle_beta   90.00
_cell.angle_gamma   90.00
#
_symmetry.space_group_name_H-M   'P 1'
#
loop_
_entity.id
_entity.type
_entity.pdbx_description
1 polymer ?
#
loop_
_entity_poly.entity_id
_entity_poly.type
_entity_poly.pdbx_seq_one_letter_code
_entity_poly.pdbx_strand_id
1 'polypeptide(L)'
;SFSVRDEARQLLEEYLAASDLTMIPPPAMLEEQSRTGYYRSIFFNTSRIEAQGTGKVVLPRIKPYSTWIATGFALNAKKGLAVAQPIRLPTNQGLYILGSFPDQVQIGERVLLTYGVNNYLGRDLTKVVVRLRSSSDFEIIEMNPSERSTSSNSKDYTMTIPTLPALGSLTRHIVLVPKRAGVVKIVLEVESEFGGDYEVLTSYVRESGIERQEIVARVFDLTNGKESSGKIVEKMTPSPFLRSIRFSVSGTGLDRLVERYTSETNSLMGIDLALIRLWRLTGLARYLNETAQLQTPLAMQVAGNISAAYQKLQLYNAYDGSFSFISDQGEQISSLYLSTFAFGAIMSPFMTVRDNVTLNRTLSYILSRQQQDGSFDDEGSCLHYRFCSGEFRR
;
A
#
# COMPACT_ATOMS: atom_id res chain seq x y z
N SER A 1 11.53 -25.02 -36.40
CA SER A 1 10.57 -23.94 -36.64
C SER A 1 10.37 -23.23 -35.31
N PHE A 2 10.73 -21.95 -35.26
CA PHE A 2 10.61 -21.13 -34.06
C PHE A 2 9.13 -21.01 -33.68
N SER A 3 8.83 -21.26 -32.40
CA SER A 3 7.48 -21.27 -31.86
C SER A 3 7.03 -19.83 -31.63
N VAL A 4 5.76 -19.52 -31.93
CA VAL A 4 5.11 -18.23 -31.65
C VAL A 4 5.27 -17.76 -30.18
N ARG A 5 5.62 -18.66 -29.26
CA ARG A 5 5.98 -18.32 -27.85
C ARG A 5 7.29 -17.56 -27.68
N ASP A 6 8.23 -17.66 -28.62
CA ASP A 6 9.52 -16.98 -28.53
C ASP A 6 9.39 -15.49 -28.90
N GLU A 7 8.46 -15.12 -29.78
CA GLU A 7 8.16 -13.71 -30.11
C GLU A 7 7.49 -12.96 -28.95
N ALA A 8 6.54 -13.59 -28.26
CA ALA A 8 5.91 -13.03 -27.06
C ALA A 8 6.92 -12.77 -25.93
N ARG A 9 7.85 -13.72 -25.75
CA ARG A 9 8.95 -13.60 -24.79
C ARG A 9 9.90 -12.44 -25.13
N GLN A 10 10.24 -12.26 -26.41
CA GLN A 10 11.13 -11.20 -26.87
C GLN A 10 10.49 -9.81 -26.70
N LEU A 11 9.17 -9.71 -26.93
CA LEU A 11 8.37 -8.51 -26.67
C LEU A 11 8.30 -8.15 -25.17
N LEU A 12 8.18 -9.14 -24.28
CA LEU A 12 8.22 -8.92 -22.83
C LEU A 12 9.62 -8.46 -22.37
N GLU A 13 10.68 -9.04 -22.93
CA GLU A 13 12.06 -8.67 -22.63
C GLU A 13 12.38 -7.24 -23.12
N GLU A 14 11.92 -6.83 -24.33
CA GLU A 14 12.01 -5.45 -24.82
C GLU A 14 11.18 -4.47 -23.97
N TYR A 15 9.99 -4.87 -23.53
CA TYR A 15 9.12 -4.04 -22.70
C TYR A 15 9.69 -3.80 -21.29
N LEU A 16 10.26 -4.84 -20.67
CA LEU A 16 10.93 -4.73 -19.36
C LEU A 16 12.19 -3.85 -19.45
N ALA A 17 12.95 -3.96 -20.54
CA ALA A 17 14.12 -3.10 -20.79
C ALA A 17 13.72 -1.64 -21.10
N ALA A 18 12.59 -1.40 -21.77
CA ALA A 18 12.10 -0.05 -22.08
C ALA A 18 11.43 0.65 -20.88
N SER A 19 10.91 -0.10 -19.91
CA SER A 19 10.22 0.43 -18.73
C SER A 19 11.10 1.18 -17.72
N ASP A 20 12.41 1.25 -17.96
CA ASP A 20 13.41 1.89 -17.09
C ASP A 20 13.74 3.35 -17.46
N LEU A 21 13.08 3.93 -18.49
CA LEU A 21 13.32 5.32 -18.90
C LEU A 21 12.03 6.14 -18.94
N THR A 22 11.92 7.04 -17.97
CA THR A 22 10.99 8.19 -17.87
C THR A 22 9.60 7.92 -17.29
N MET A 23 9.25 8.74 -16.30
CA MET A 23 7.94 8.81 -15.65
C MET A 23 6.78 9.15 -16.63
N ILE A 24 5.56 8.78 -16.21
CA ILE A 24 4.19 9.23 -16.61
C ILE A 24 3.38 8.18 -17.41
N PRO A 25 2.03 8.21 -17.31
CA PRO A 25 1.10 7.52 -16.39
C PRO A 25 0.85 6.05 -16.84
N PRO A 26 0.08 5.20 -16.13
CA PRO A 26 -0.13 3.83 -16.63
C PRO A 26 -1.01 3.85 -17.89
N PRO A 27 -0.54 3.43 -19.08
CA PRO A 27 -1.42 3.18 -20.20
C PRO A 27 -1.82 1.72 -20.21
N ALA A 28 -3.06 1.48 -20.65
CA ALA A 28 -3.73 0.19 -20.72
C ALA A 28 -2.79 -0.94 -21.17
N MET A 29 -2.58 -1.91 -20.29
CA MET A 29 -1.89 -3.14 -20.65
C MET A 29 -2.72 -3.88 -21.69
N LEU A 30 -2.11 -4.19 -22.83
CA LEU A 30 -2.47 -5.39 -23.58
C LEU A 30 -2.12 -6.57 -22.66
N GLU A 31 -3.16 -7.25 -22.17
CA GLU A 31 -3.08 -8.39 -21.26
C GLU A 31 -2.32 -9.55 -21.92
N GLU A 32 -1.02 -9.64 -21.65
CA GLU A 32 -0.33 -10.92 -21.58
C GLU A 32 -0.26 -11.33 -20.10
N GLN A 33 -0.71 -12.55 -19.79
CA GLN A 33 -1.18 -12.98 -18.46
C GLN A 33 -0.10 -12.93 -17.36
N SER A 34 0.20 -11.77 -16.80
CA SER A 34 0.97 -11.61 -15.56
C SER A 34 0.10 -11.96 -14.35
N ARG A 35 0.46 -13.03 -13.62
CA ARG A 35 -0.20 -13.41 -12.35
C ARG A 35 0.30 -12.50 -11.21
N THR A 36 -0.21 -11.28 -11.12
CA THR A 36 0.14 -10.33 -10.05
C THR A 36 -1.02 -10.15 -9.07
N GLY A 37 -0.84 -10.50 -7.79
CA GLY A 37 -1.70 -10.02 -6.69
C GLY A 37 -2.54 -11.07 -5.93
N TYR A 38 -2.49 -11.01 -4.60
CA TYR A 38 -3.48 -11.63 -3.71
C TYR A 38 -4.70 -10.72 -3.59
N TYR A 39 -5.69 -10.92 -4.46
CA TYR A 39 -6.92 -10.16 -4.38
C TYR A 39 -7.87 -10.73 -3.31
N ARG A 40 -8.36 -9.89 -2.41
CA ARG A 40 -9.41 -10.27 -1.45
C ARG A 40 -10.81 -10.26 -2.06
N SER A 41 -11.01 -9.43 -3.08
CA SER A 41 -12.26 -9.31 -3.83
C SER A 41 -11.94 -8.73 -5.20
N ILE A 42 -12.53 -9.30 -6.25
CA ILE A 42 -12.43 -8.82 -7.62
C ILE A 42 -13.82 -8.74 -8.21
N PHE A 43 -13.97 -7.89 -9.22
CA PHE A 43 -15.19 -7.79 -10.01
C PHE A 43 -16.41 -7.24 -9.24
N PHE A 44 -16.44 -5.91 -9.05
CA PHE A 44 -17.62 -5.17 -8.58
C PHE A 44 -18.27 -4.48 -9.77
N ASN A 45 -19.22 -5.14 -10.44
CA ASN A 45 -19.89 -4.58 -11.60
C ASN A 45 -21.42 -4.64 -11.47
N THR A 46 -22.10 -3.71 -12.13
CA THR A 46 -23.55 -3.70 -12.25
C THR A 46 -23.94 -3.89 -13.70
N SER A 47 -24.91 -4.76 -13.95
CA SER A 47 -25.42 -5.02 -15.30
C SER A 47 -26.94 -5.02 -15.30
N ARG A 48 -27.56 -4.45 -16.33
CA ARG A 48 -29.00 -4.52 -16.52
C ARG A 48 -29.36 -5.83 -17.21
N ILE A 49 -30.17 -6.66 -16.55
CA ILE A 49 -30.71 -7.87 -17.16
C ILE A 49 -31.93 -7.45 -17.99
N GLU A 50 -31.86 -7.66 -19.30
CA GLU A 50 -32.94 -7.34 -20.23
C GLU A 50 -34.10 -8.33 -20.12
N ALA A 51 -35.18 -8.10 -20.88
CA ALA A 51 -36.45 -8.84 -20.75
C ALA A 51 -36.31 -10.38 -20.85
N GLN A 52 -35.23 -10.87 -21.44
CA GLN A 52 -34.92 -12.30 -21.57
C GLN A 52 -34.48 -12.97 -20.24
N GLY A 53 -34.32 -12.19 -19.16
CA GLY A 53 -34.08 -12.70 -17.81
C GLY A 53 -32.69 -13.31 -17.60
N THR A 54 -31.80 -13.22 -18.58
CA THR A 54 -30.44 -13.76 -18.51
C THR A 54 -29.42 -12.66 -18.76
N GLY A 55 -28.45 -12.54 -17.86
CA GLY A 55 -27.28 -11.70 -18.02
C GLY A 55 -26.04 -12.59 -18.09
N LYS A 56 -25.15 -12.32 -19.04
CA LYS A 56 -23.85 -13.00 -19.13
C LYS A 56 -22.77 -12.02 -18.72
N VAL A 57 -21.87 -12.49 -17.87
CA VAL A 57 -20.70 -11.75 -17.43
C VAL A 57 -19.47 -12.57 -17.78
N VAL A 58 -18.54 -11.94 -18.50
CA VAL A 58 -17.24 -12.53 -18.80
C VAL A 58 -16.31 -12.17 -17.66
N LEU A 59 -15.82 -13.19 -16.95
CA LEU A 59 -14.80 -13.00 -15.93
C LEU A 59 -13.44 -12.77 -16.60
N PRO A 60 -12.57 -11.90 -16.02
CA PRO A 60 -11.19 -11.78 -16.47
C PRO A 60 -10.52 -13.15 -16.44
N ARG A 61 -9.59 -13.40 -17.37
CA ARG A 61 -8.83 -14.66 -17.47
C ARG A 61 -7.83 -14.89 -16.33
N ILE A 62 -7.93 -14.14 -15.23
CA ILE A 62 -7.09 -14.31 -14.05
C ILE A 62 -7.58 -15.58 -13.35
N LYS A 63 -6.70 -16.59 -13.21
CA LYS A 63 -6.95 -17.81 -12.44
C LYS A 63 -6.32 -17.64 -11.06
N PRO A 64 -7.06 -17.12 -10.08
CA PRO A 64 -6.53 -16.87 -8.75
C PRO A 64 -6.23 -18.16 -7.97
N TYR A 65 -5.23 -18.09 -7.08
CA TYR A 65 -4.70 -19.20 -6.27
C TYR A 65 -5.68 -19.75 -5.22
N SER A 66 -6.78 -19.07 -4.94
CA SER A 66 -7.76 -19.42 -3.92
C SER A 66 -9.09 -19.85 -4.56
N THR A 67 -9.97 -20.49 -3.78
CA THR A 67 -11.36 -20.74 -4.21
C THR A 67 -12.15 -19.44 -4.23
N TRP A 68 -12.73 -19.10 -5.38
CA TRP A 68 -13.54 -17.89 -5.52
C TRP A 68 -15.01 -18.21 -5.34
N ILE A 69 -15.69 -17.28 -4.68
CA ILE A 69 -17.12 -17.34 -4.47
C ILE A 69 -17.71 -16.13 -5.20
N ALA A 70 -18.49 -16.40 -6.24
CA ALA A 70 -19.29 -15.40 -6.90
C ALA A 70 -20.58 -15.19 -6.11
N THR A 71 -20.84 -13.95 -5.72
CA THR A 71 -22.10 -13.52 -5.09
C THR A 71 -22.75 -12.45 -5.95
N GLY A 72 -24.05 -12.26 -5.79
CA GLY A 72 -24.78 -11.24 -6.55
C GLY A 72 -26.19 -11.02 -6.02
N PHE A 73 -26.74 -9.86 -6.35
CA PHE A 73 -28.13 -9.52 -6.09
C PHE A 73 -28.70 -8.74 -7.26
N ALA A 74 -30.02 -8.78 -7.41
CA ALA A 74 -30.74 -8.09 -8.47
C ALA A 74 -31.86 -7.23 -7.87
N LEU A 75 -32.10 -6.07 -8.48
CA LEU A 75 -33.19 -5.17 -8.14
C LEU A 75 -34.16 -5.08 -9.32
N ASN A 76 -35.46 -5.24 -9.05
CA ASN A 76 -36.52 -5.09 -10.04
C ASN A 76 -37.66 -4.24 -9.47
N ALA A 77 -38.16 -3.28 -10.26
CA ALA A 77 -39.21 -2.36 -9.81
C ALA A 77 -40.53 -3.06 -9.40
N LYS A 78 -40.85 -4.23 -9.98
CA LYS A 78 -42.08 -4.98 -9.68
C LYS A 78 -41.85 -6.14 -8.71
N LYS A 79 -40.70 -6.81 -8.82
CA LYS A 79 -40.37 -8.03 -8.05
C LYS A 79 -39.50 -7.76 -6.82
N GLY A 80 -39.03 -6.54 -6.61
CA GLY A 80 -38.21 -6.16 -5.47
C GLY A 80 -36.75 -6.61 -5.59
N LEU A 81 -36.12 -6.86 -4.44
CA LEU A 81 -34.74 -7.33 -4.30
C LEU A 81 -34.69 -8.86 -4.28
N ALA A 82 -33.74 -9.44 -5.01
CA ALA A 82 -33.41 -10.86 -4.94
C ALA A 82 -31.91 -11.05 -4.74
N VAL A 83 -31.51 -11.93 -3.83
CA VAL A 83 -30.10 -12.29 -3.59
C VAL A 83 -29.86 -13.69 -4.16
N ALA A 84 -28.83 -13.83 -4.99
CA ALA A 84 -28.46 -15.10 -5.59
C ALA A 84 -27.72 -15.99 -4.59
N GLN A 85 -27.86 -17.31 -4.75
CA GLN A 85 -27.05 -18.26 -3.99
C GLN A 85 -25.58 -18.14 -4.42
N PRO A 86 -24.62 -18.11 -3.48
CA PRO A 86 -23.20 -18.03 -3.81
C PRO A 86 -22.76 -19.24 -4.64
N ILE A 87 -22.02 -19.00 -5.73
CA ILE A 87 -21.49 -20.06 -6.59
C ILE A 87 -19.98 -20.10 -6.45
N ARG A 88 -19.45 -21.30 -6.18
CA ARG A 88 -18.00 -21.54 -6.20
C ARG A 88 -17.51 -21.61 -7.63
N LEU A 89 -16.57 -20.76 -7.99
CA LEU A 89 -15.93 -20.79 -9.30
C LEU A 89 -14.91 -21.95 -9.33
N PRO A 90 -14.81 -22.68 -10.45
CA PRO A 90 -13.86 -23.78 -10.57
C PRO A 90 -12.42 -23.25 -10.49
N THR A 91 -11.66 -23.73 -9.50
CA THR A 91 -10.22 -23.52 -9.41
C THR A 91 -9.51 -24.66 -10.14
N ASN A 92 -8.90 -24.37 -11.27
CA ASN A 92 -8.00 -25.33 -11.91
C ASN A 92 -6.56 -24.93 -11.58
N GLN A 93 -6.07 -25.39 -10.42
CA GLN A 93 -4.76 -25.01 -9.92
C GLN A 93 -3.61 -25.76 -10.62
N GLY A 94 -3.88 -26.88 -11.30
CA GLY A 94 -2.88 -27.60 -12.08
C GLY A 94 -1.56 -27.82 -11.32
N LEU A 95 -0.44 -27.57 -11.98
CA LEU A 95 0.87 -27.37 -11.35
C LEU A 95 1.08 -25.86 -11.14
N TYR A 96 1.48 -25.45 -9.94
CA TYR A 96 1.77 -24.04 -9.65
C TYR A 96 2.94 -23.86 -8.67
N ILE A 97 3.53 -22.67 -8.70
CA ILE A 97 4.60 -22.24 -7.80
C ILE A 97 4.13 -21.03 -6.98
N LEU A 98 4.49 -21.02 -5.70
CA LEU A 98 4.27 -19.91 -4.76
C LEU A 98 5.58 -19.55 -4.08
N GLY A 99 5.75 -18.28 -3.76
CA GLY A 99 7.05 -17.70 -3.46
C GLY A 99 6.87 -16.63 -2.41
N SER A 100 7.85 -16.57 -1.50
CA SER A 100 7.86 -15.65 -0.40
C SER A 100 9.24 -15.02 -0.31
N PHE A 101 9.24 -13.70 -0.47
CA PHE A 101 10.41 -12.85 -0.34
C PHE A 101 9.97 -11.58 0.40
N PRO A 102 10.79 -11.02 1.31
CA PRO A 102 10.41 -9.83 2.06
C PRO A 102 10.08 -8.63 1.17
N ASP A 103 9.04 -7.87 1.54
CA ASP A 103 8.60 -6.68 0.81
C ASP A 103 9.64 -5.57 0.79
N GLN A 104 10.53 -5.53 1.80
CA GLN A 104 11.62 -4.57 1.90
C GLN A 104 12.91 -5.23 2.36
N VAL A 105 14.01 -4.95 1.66
CA VAL A 105 15.35 -5.49 1.93
C VAL A 105 16.40 -4.40 1.73
N GLN A 106 17.65 -4.62 2.16
CA GLN A 106 18.76 -3.69 1.89
C GLN A 106 19.73 -4.24 0.83
N ILE A 107 20.41 -3.35 0.10
CA ILE A 107 21.51 -3.74 -0.79
C ILE A 107 22.56 -4.52 0.00
N GLY A 108 23.02 -5.64 -0.56
CA GLY A 108 24.05 -6.49 0.03
C GLY A 108 23.56 -7.44 1.12
N GLU A 109 22.31 -7.34 1.55
CA GLU A 109 21.70 -8.25 2.53
C GLU A 109 21.55 -9.65 1.94
N ARG A 110 21.80 -10.69 2.74
CA ARG A 110 21.54 -12.09 2.35
C ARG A 110 20.13 -12.45 2.78
N VAL A 111 19.22 -12.57 1.82
CA VAL A 111 17.79 -12.76 2.06
C VAL A 111 17.33 -14.11 1.52
N LEU A 112 16.54 -14.82 2.31
CA LEU A 112 16.01 -16.13 1.94
C LEU A 112 14.74 -15.98 1.09
N LEU A 113 14.82 -16.36 -0.18
CA LEU A 113 13.66 -16.64 -1.02
C LEU A 113 13.17 -18.05 -0.72
N THR A 114 11.92 -18.18 -0.26
CA THR A 114 11.27 -19.48 -0.05
C THR A 114 10.25 -19.69 -1.15
N TYR A 115 10.25 -20.85 -1.79
CA TYR A 115 9.22 -21.19 -2.76
C TYR A 115 8.68 -22.62 -2.56
N GLY A 116 7.42 -22.81 -2.92
CA GLY A 116 6.69 -24.06 -2.86
C GLY A 116 6.11 -24.43 -4.23
N VAL A 117 6.41 -25.64 -4.71
CA VAL A 117 5.84 -26.21 -5.93
C VAL A 117 4.73 -27.18 -5.55
N ASN A 118 3.55 -27.02 -6.14
CA ASN A 118 2.35 -27.76 -5.77
C ASN A 118 1.73 -28.46 -6.98
N ASN A 119 1.43 -29.74 -6.85
CA ASN A 119 0.84 -30.55 -7.90
C ASN A 119 -0.62 -30.94 -7.61
N TYR A 120 -1.56 -30.33 -8.32
CA TYR A 120 -2.99 -30.63 -8.26
C TYR A 120 -3.55 -31.19 -9.57
N LEU A 121 -2.70 -31.76 -10.44
CA LEU A 121 -3.13 -32.37 -11.71
C LEU A 121 -3.77 -33.76 -11.55
N GLY A 122 -3.92 -34.25 -10.31
CA GLY A 122 -4.51 -35.55 -10.00
C GLY A 122 -3.69 -36.75 -10.46
N ARG A 123 -2.41 -36.55 -10.75
CA ARG A 123 -1.45 -37.57 -11.19
C ARG A 123 -0.03 -37.19 -10.75
N ASP A 124 0.84 -38.18 -10.67
CA ASP A 124 2.26 -37.95 -10.40
C ASP A 124 2.91 -37.27 -11.60
N LEU A 125 3.81 -36.33 -11.33
CA LEU A 125 4.60 -35.64 -12.34
C LEU A 125 6.03 -36.16 -12.33
N THR A 126 6.58 -36.33 -13.52
CA THR A 126 8.00 -36.64 -13.69
C THR A 126 8.75 -35.42 -14.22
N LYS A 127 9.99 -35.22 -13.76
CA LYS A 127 10.90 -34.17 -14.26
C LYS A 127 10.29 -32.77 -14.22
N VAL A 128 9.84 -32.33 -13.05
CA VAL A 128 9.36 -30.95 -12.86
C VAL A 128 10.59 -30.04 -12.74
N VAL A 129 10.67 -29.00 -13.57
CA VAL A 129 11.82 -28.09 -13.61
C VAL A 129 11.42 -26.74 -13.04
N VAL A 130 12.16 -26.26 -12.04
CA VAL A 130 12.02 -24.91 -11.48
C VAL A 130 13.18 -24.05 -11.99
N ARG A 131 12.88 -22.82 -12.41
CA ARG A 131 13.89 -21.86 -12.85
C ARG A 131 13.71 -20.52 -12.15
N LEU A 132 14.82 -19.95 -11.70
CA LEU A 132 14.90 -18.56 -11.27
C LEU A 132 15.87 -17.84 -12.23
N ARG A 133 15.35 -16.85 -12.96
CA ARG A 133 16.15 -16.06 -13.89
C ARG A 133 17.13 -15.18 -13.14
N SER A 134 18.37 -15.16 -13.61
CA SER A 134 19.35 -14.18 -13.14
C SER A 134 18.98 -12.78 -13.61
N SER A 135 19.32 -11.79 -12.80
CA SER A 135 19.12 -10.37 -13.11
C SER A 135 20.32 -9.58 -12.60
N SER A 136 20.55 -8.38 -13.15
CA SER A 136 21.49 -7.42 -12.57
C SER A 136 21.07 -6.94 -11.18
N ASP A 137 19.80 -7.15 -10.82
CA ASP A 137 19.21 -6.65 -9.59
C ASP A 137 19.58 -7.47 -8.36
N PHE A 138 19.95 -8.74 -8.54
CA PHE A 138 20.30 -9.64 -7.45
C PHE A 138 21.31 -10.70 -7.87
N GLU A 139 22.11 -11.14 -6.91
CA GLU A 139 23.00 -12.29 -7.03
C GLU A 139 22.37 -13.49 -6.33
N ILE A 140 22.44 -14.65 -6.97
CA ILE A 140 21.95 -15.91 -6.43
C ILE A 140 23.12 -16.60 -5.70
N ILE A 141 22.93 -16.89 -4.42
CA ILE A 141 23.86 -17.67 -3.59
C ILE A 141 23.20 -19.03 -3.31
N GLU A 142 23.67 -20.08 -3.96
CA GLU A 142 23.17 -21.44 -3.74
C GLU A 142 23.61 -21.97 -2.36
N MET A 143 22.70 -22.61 -1.63
CA MET A 143 23.01 -23.28 -0.36
C MET A 143 23.53 -24.71 -0.54
N ASN A 144 23.27 -25.37 -1.67
CA ASN A 144 23.64 -26.78 -1.90
C ASN A 144 24.24 -27.01 -3.30
N PRO A 145 25.54 -27.33 -3.42
CA PRO A 145 26.23 -27.49 -4.71
C PRO A 145 25.85 -28.77 -5.49
N SER A 146 25.14 -29.72 -4.87
CA SER A 146 24.68 -30.98 -5.50
C SER A 146 23.44 -30.81 -6.39
N GLU A 147 22.76 -29.66 -6.36
CA GLU A 147 21.62 -29.32 -7.22
C GLU A 147 22.05 -28.48 -8.44
N ARG A 148 23.35 -28.43 -8.77
CA ARG A 148 23.83 -27.84 -10.02
C ARG A 148 23.45 -28.69 -11.22
N SER A 149 22.53 -28.20 -12.03
CA SER A 149 22.53 -28.48 -13.47
C SER A 149 22.91 -27.21 -14.22
N THR A 150 24.15 -26.75 -14.03
CA THR A 150 24.71 -25.62 -14.78
C THR A 150 24.85 -26.00 -16.25
N SER A 151 23.97 -25.51 -17.12
CA SER A 151 24.36 -25.30 -18.50
C SER A 151 25.39 -24.17 -18.52
N SER A 152 26.59 -24.51 -18.98
CA SER A 152 27.90 -23.82 -18.90
C SER A 152 28.02 -22.30 -19.17
N ASN A 153 26.95 -21.51 -19.28
CA ASN A 153 27.03 -20.05 -19.45
C ASN A 153 25.88 -19.24 -18.80
N SER A 154 24.91 -19.87 -18.13
CA SER A 154 23.76 -19.15 -17.55
C SER A 154 23.92 -18.95 -16.03
N LYS A 155 23.85 -17.70 -15.56
CA LYS A 155 23.77 -17.34 -14.12
C LYS A 155 22.42 -17.73 -13.48
N ASP A 156 21.50 -18.29 -14.25
CA ASP A 156 20.17 -18.71 -13.82
C ASP A 156 20.26 -19.91 -12.87
N TYR A 157 19.37 -19.95 -11.87
CA TYR A 157 19.19 -21.13 -11.03
C TYR A 157 18.18 -22.06 -11.69
N THR A 158 18.54 -23.35 -11.85
CA THR A 158 17.66 -24.38 -12.41
C THR A 158 17.71 -25.63 -11.54
N MET A 159 16.55 -26.07 -11.08
CA MET A 159 16.39 -27.25 -10.23
C MET A 159 15.42 -28.23 -10.90
N THR A 160 15.82 -29.50 -10.98
CA THR A 160 14.96 -30.57 -11.49
C THR A 160 14.48 -31.43 -10.33
N ILE A 161 13.17 -31.50 -10.16
CA ILE A 161 12.47 -32.38 -9.22
C ILE A 161 12.15 -33.68 -9.99
N PRO A 162 12.79 -34.82 -9.64
CA PRO A 162 12.63 -36.06 -10.41
C PRO A 162 11.19 -36.56 -10.46
N THR A 163 10.50 -36.50 -9.31
CA THR A 163 9.12 -36.95 -9.14
C THR A 163 8.39 -36.04 -8.16
N LEU A 164 7.19 -35.62 -8.51
CA LEU A 164 6.29 -34.87 -7.61
C LEU A 164 4.93 -35.59 -7.57
N PRO A 165 4.58 -36.25 -6.44
CA PRO A 165 3.34 -37.02 -6.33
C PRO A 165 2.08 -36.18 -6.58
N ALA A 166 0.98 -36.83 -6.95
CA ALA A 166 -0.35 -36.23 -7.01
C ALA A 166 -0.71 -35.64 -5.63
N LEU A 167 -1.22 -34.40 -5.63
CA LEU A 167 -1.49 -33.62 -4.40
C LEU A 167 -0.23 -33.37 -3.53
N GLY A 168 0.96 -33.60 -4.09
CA GLY A 168 2.23 -33.36 -3.45
C GLY A 168 2.63 -31.88 -3.47
N SER A 169 3.39 -31.47 -2.46
CA SER A 169 3.99 -30.15 -2.35
C SER A 169 5.47 -30.27 -1.98
N LEU A 170 6.31 -29.43 -2.57
CA LEU A 170 7.73 -29.36 -2.30
C LEU A 170 8.17 -27.94 -2.01
N THR A 171 8.70 -27.70 -0.81
CA THR A 171 9.27 -26.40 -0.42
C THR A 171 10.79 -26.40 -0.53
N ARG A 172 11.35 -25.30 -1.02
CA ARG A 172 12.78 -25.06 -1.20
C ARG A 172 13.14 -23.61 -0.88
N HIS A 173 14.44 -23.37 -0.70
CA HIS A 173 14.97 -22.07 -0.34
C HIS A 173 16.19 -21.71 -1.19
N ILE A 174 16.29 -20.44 -1.58
CA ILE A 174 17.39 -19.85 -2.33
C ILE A 174 17.82 -18.58 -1.58
N VAL A 175 19.13 -18.35 -1.42
CA VAL A 175 19.60 -17.08 -0.87
C VAL A 175 19.84 -16.09 -2.01
N LEU A 176 19.21 -14.93 -1.93
CA LEU A 176 19.42 -13.83 -2.87
C LEU A 176 20.13 -12.67 -2.17
N VAL A 177 21.00 -11.99 -2.91
CA VAL A 177 21.67 -10.77 -2.47
C VAL A 177 21.31 -9.63 -3.40
N PRO A 178 20.46 -8.67 -2.97
CA PRO A 178 20.12 -7.50 -3.77
C PRO A 178 21.35 -6.66 -4.10
N LYS A 179 21.46 -6.20 -5.35
CA LYS A 179 22.58 -5.41 -5.88
C LYS A 179 22.19 -4.01 -6.32
N ARG A 180 20.90 -3.77 -6.61
CA ARG A 180 20.37 -2.48 -7.06
C ARG A 180 19.27 -1.99 -6.13
N ALA A 181 19.27 -0.70 -5.84
CA ALA A 181 18.19 -0.04 -5.08
C ALA A 181 16.94 0.14 -5.94
N GLY A 182 15.79 0.27 -5.27
CA GLY A 182 14.50 0.50 -5.89
C GLY A 182 13.64 -0.77 -5.99
N VAL A 183 12.71 -0.78 -6.93
CA VAL A 183 11.79 -1.90 -7.11
C VAL A 183 12.50 -3.00 -7.90
N VAL A 184 12.63 -4.17 -7.27
CA VAL A 184 13.22 -5.37 -7.86
C VAL A 184 12.14 -6.41 -8.07
N LYS A 185 12.14 -7.04 -9.25
CA LYS A 185 11.23 -8.13 -9.61
C LYS A 185 12.02 -9.44 -9.68
N ILE A 186 11.49 -10.48 -9.05
CA ILE A 186 12.06 -11.82 -9.01
C ILE A 186 11.05 -12.75 -9.69
N VAL A 187 11.48 -13.42 -10.76
CA VAL A 187 10.60 -14.28 -11.57
C VAL A 187 10.97 -15.75 -11.33
N LEU A 188 10.05 -16.48 -10.71
CA LEU A 188 10.13 -17.91 -10.48
C LEU A 188 9.25 -18.64 -11.48
N GLU A 189 9.80 -19.61 -12.19
CA GLU A 189 9.10 -20.42 -13.19
C GLU A 189 9.11 -21.89 -12.75
N VAL A 190 8.03 -22.61 -13.04
CA VAL A 190 7.94 -24.06 -12.90
C VAL A 190 7.35 -24.67 -14.15
N GLU A 191 7.89 -25.80 -14.60
CA GLU A 191 7.48 -26.48 -15.83
C GLU A 191 7.41 -27.99 -15.62
N SER A 192 6.42 -28.63 -16.24
CA SER A 192 6.27 -30.08 -16.32
C SER A 192 5.79 -30.50 -17.71
N GLU A 193 5.68 -31.82 -17.92
CA GLU A 193 5.15 -32.42 -19.16
C GLU A 193 3.70 -32.01 -19.50
N PHE A 194 2.92 -31.50 -18.53
CA PHE A 194 1.54 -31.05 -18.73
C PHE A 194 1.38 -29.53 -18.72
N GLY A 195 2.49 -28.78 -18.72
CA GLY A 195 2.51 -27.32 -18.67
C GLY A 195 3.22 -26.78 -17.44
N GLY A 196 3.24 -25.45 -17.33
CA GLY A 196 3.98 -24.73 -16.32
C GLY A 196 3.24 -23.53 -15.75
N ASP A 197 3.85 -22.93 -14.74
CA ASP A 197 3.40 -21.74 -14.06
C ASP A 197 4.59 -20.83 -13.75
N TYR A 198 4.32 -19.57 -13.41
CA TYR A 198 5.32 -18.67 -12.91
C TYR A 198 4.73 -17.70 -11.90
N GLU A 199 5.61 -17.10 -11.11
CA GLU A 199 5.29 -16.11 -10.10
C GLU A 199 6.30 -14.97 -10.15
N VAL A 200 5.78 -13.74 -10.00
CA VAL A 200 6.57 -12.53 -9.98
C VAL A 200 6.48 -11.91 -8.59
N LEU A 201 7.57 -12.02 -7.84
CA LEU A 201 7.69 -11.36 -6.54
C LEU A 201 8.26 -9.96 -6.75
N THR A 202 7.72 -8.98 -6.04
CA THR A 202 8.17 -7.58 -6.09
C THR A 202 8.65 -7.16 -4.72
N SER A 203 9.87 -6.65 -4.62
CA SER A 203 10.47 -6.18 -3.37
C SER A 203 11.08 -4.79 -3.56
N TYR A 204 11.02 -3.98 -2.50
CA TYR A 204 11.68 -2.67 -2.47
C TYR A 204 13.04 -2.76 -1.77
N VAL A 205 14.10 -2.64 -2.56
CA VAL A 205 15.48 -2.67 -2.09
C VAL A 205 15.92 -1.26 -1.70
N ARG A 206 16.24 -1.08 -0.42
CA ARG A 206 16.79 0.17 0.12
C ARG A 206 18.29 0.23 -0.06
N GLU A 207 18.79 1.44 -0.29
CA GLU A 207 20.22 1.70 -0.13
C GLU A 207 20.66 1.50 1.31
N SER A 208 21.93 1.15 1.49
CA SER A 208 22.55 1.13 2.80
C SER A 208 22.80 2.56 3.29
N GLY A 209 22.58 2.80 4.59
CA GLY A 209 22.84 4.10 5.23
C GLY A 209 21.59 4.74 5.82
N ILE A 210 21.73 6.01 6.23
CA ILE A 210 20.65 6.79 6.84
C ILE A 210 20.24 7.86 5.83
N GLU A 211 18.96 7.87 5.46
CA GLU A 211 18.39 8.91 4.61
C GLU A 211 18.49 10.27 5.31
N ARG A 212 19.03 11.27 4.62
CA ARG A 212 19.03 12.67 5.05
C ARG A 212 18.34 13.50 3.99
N GLN A 213 17.42 14.35 4.42
CA GLN A 213 16.71 15.28 3.56
C GLN A 213 17.07 16.71 3.97
N GLU A 214 17.43 17.53 2.98
CA GLU A 214 17.62 18.97 3.12
C GLU A 214 16.50 19.66 2.35
N ILE A 215 15.76 20.56 3.02
CA ILE A 215 14.66 21.30 2.41
C ILE A 215 15.07 22.76 2.33
N VAL A 216 15.12 23.26 1.10
CA VAL A 216 15.31 24.69 0.80
C VAL A 216 14.01 25.19 0.17
N ALA A 217 13.43 26.23 0.74
CA ALA A 217 12.20 26.84 0.25
C ALA A 217 12.39 28.35 0.03
N ARG A 218 11.78 28.87 -1.02
CA ARG A 218 11.73 30.30 -1.32
C ARG A 218 10.29 30.71 -1.63
N VAL A 219 9.89 31.86 -1.10
CA VAL A 219 8.60 32.47 -1.40
C VAL A 219 8.80 33.52 -2.48
N PHE A 220 8.02 33.43 -3.55
CA PHE A 220 7.94 34.46 -4.58
C PHE A 220 6.69 35.31 -4.33
N ASP A 221 6.89 36.56 -3.89
CA ASP A 221 5.81 37.53 -3.73
C ASP A 221 5.42 38.12 -5.09
N LEU A 222 4.24 37.74 -5.57
CA LEU A 222 3.64 38.25 -6.82
C LEU A 222 2.51 39.25 -6.56
N THR A 223 2.35 39.72 -5.31
CA THR A 223 1.29 40.68 -4.98
C THR A 223 1.52 42.02 -5.68
N ASN A 224 0.42 42.73 -5.96
CA ASN A 224 0.44 44.05 -6.60
C ASN A 224 1.16 44.09 -7.96
N GLY A 225 1.14 42.98 -8.71
CA GLY A 225 1.78 42.90 -10.03
C GLY A 225 3.31 42.95 -9.98
N LYS A 226 3.91 42.67 -8.82
CA LYS A 226 5.37 42.52 -8.71
C LYS A 226 5.82 41.31 -9.53
N GLU A 227 6.76 41.54 -10.43
CA GLU A 227 7.55 40.47 -11.02
C GLU A 227 8.65 40.07 -10.04
N SER A 228 8.63 38.83 -9.58
CA SER A 228 9.65 38.26 -8.71
C SER A 228 10.40 37.18 -9.48
N SER A 229 11.72 37.33 -9.62
CA SER A 229 12.60 36.35 -10.27
C SER A 229 13.79 36.03 -9.38
N GLY A 230 14.26 34.79 -9.45
CA GLY A 230 15.37 34.32 -8.63
C GLY A 230 15.69 32.86 -8.90
N LYS A 231 16.83 32.39 -8.36
CA LYS A 231 17.20 30.97 -8.43
C LYS A 231 16.19 30.14 -7.63
N ILE A 232 15.77 29.02 -8.22
CA ILE A 232 14.89 28.03 -7.58
C ILE A 232 15.55 27.44 -6.31
N VAL A 233 16.89 27.36 -6.29
CA VAL A 233 17.69 26.93 -5.13
C VAL A 233 18.83 27.93 -4.92
N GLU A 234 18.91 28.53 -3.74
CA GLU A 234 20.00 29.48 -3.42
C GLU A 234 21.33 28.76 -3.16
N LYS A 235 21.29 27.64 -2.46
CA LYS A 235 22.44 26.80 -2.17
C LYS A 235 21.99 25.36 -2.02
N MET A 236 22.70 24.45 -2.66
CA MET A 236 22.56 23.02 -2.42
C MET A 236 23.87 22.54 -1.83
N THR A 237 23.82 21.82 -0.71
CA THR A 237 25.03 21.22 -0.14
C THR A 237 25.48 20.10 -1.07
N PRO A 238 26.64 20.22 -1.78
CA PRO A 238 27.11 19.13 -2.62
C PRO A 238 27.41 17.94 -1.72
N SER A 239 26.73 16.83 -1.98
CA SER A 239 26.93 15.58 -1.27
C SER A 239 27.24 14.49 -2.29
N PRO A 240 28.34 13.72 -2.12
CA PRO A 240 28.62 12.57 -2.98
C PRO A 240 27.54 11.47 -2.84
N PHE A 241 26.68 11.59 -1.82
CA PHE A 241 25.55 10.70 -1.56
C PHE A 241 24.21 11.30 -2.00
N LEU A 242 24.21 12.42 -2.74
CA LEU A 242 22.98 12.98 -3.27
C LEU A 242 22.38 12.02 -4.31
N ARG A 243 21.16 11.55 -4.05
CA ARG A 243 20.44 10.59 -4.92
C ARG A 243 19.33 11.21 -5.73
N SER A 244 18.53 12.04 -5.09
CA SER A 244 17.39 12.66 -5.74
C SER A 244 17.22 14.11 -5.32
N ILE A 245 16.70 14.91 -6.25
CA ILE A 245 16.29 16.29 -6.03
C ILE A 245 14.83 16.36 -6.44
N ARG A 246 13.97 16.82 -5.54
CA ARG A 246 12.56 17.07 -5.84
C ARG A 246 12.29 18.57 -5.82
N PHE A 247 11.87 19.10 -6.96
CA PHE A 247 11.35 20.46 -7.05
C PHE A 247 9.83 20.42 -6.89
N SER A 248 9.30 21.30 -6.04
CA SER A 248 7.86 21.51 -5.88
C SER A 248 7.59 23.00 -5.92
N VAL A 249 6.61 23.40 -6.71
CA VAL A 249 6.10 24.76 -6.80
C VAL A 249 4.66 24.71 -6.35
N SER A 250 4.33 25.53 -5.35
CA SER A 250 2.96 25.67 -4.87
C SER A 250 2.62 27.14 -4.81
N GLY A 251 1.36 27.48 -5.13
CA GLY A 251 0.87 28.85 -5.06
C GLY A 251 0.78 29.38 -3.63
N THR A 252 0.56 28.50 -2.64
CA THR A 252 0.35 28.90 -1.23
C THR A 252 1.20 28.10 -0.25
N GLY A 253 1.73 26.95 -0.68
CA GLY A 253 2.38 25.94 0.17
C GLY A 253 1.41 25.11 1.02
N LEU A 254 0.14 25.51 1.14
CA LEU A 254 -0.85 24.86 2.01
C LEU A 254 -1.49 23.62 1.40
N ASP A 255 -1.49 23.50 0.07
CA ASP A 255 -1.87 22.29 -0.66
C ASP A 255 -1.03 21.07 -0.23
N ARG A 256 0.21 21.29 0.19
CA ARG A 256 1.10 20.23 0.72
C ARG A 256 0.56 19.60 2.01
N LEU A 257 -0.35 20.26 2.74
CA LEU A 257 -1.00 19.67 3.91
C LEU A 257 -1.92 18.49 3.56
N VAL A 258 -2.29 18.34 2.28
CA VAL A 258 -3.07 17.20 1.77
C VAL A 258 -2.18 15.96 1.55
N GLU A 259 -0.87 16.15 1.39
CA GLU A 259 0.08 15.05 1.21
C GLU A 259 0.07 14.15 2.46
N ARG A 260 -0.06 12.84 2.22
CA ARG A 260 -0.21 11.86 3.30
C ARG A 260 1.06 11.72 4.16
N TYR A 261 2.22 11.99 3.57
CA TYR A 261 3.54 11.80 4.17
C TYR A 261 4.38 13.04 3.90
N THR A 262 4.30 14.01 4.82
CA THR A 262 5.30 15.08 4.91
C THR A 262 6.43 14.60 5.82
N SER A 263 7.66 15.09 5.61
CA SER A 263 8.82 14.75 6.46
C SER A 263 8.52 14.93 7.96
N GLU A 264 7.72 15.93 8.31
CA GLU A 264 7.27 16.25 9.67
C GLU A 264 6.33 15.20 10.29
N THR A 265 5.55 14.50 9.46
CA THR A 265 4.55 13.50 9.89
C THR A 265 5.07 12.07 9.84
N ASN A 266 6.24 11.83 9.24
CA ASN A 266 6.78 10.48 9.06
C ASN A 266 7.15 9.77 10.37
N SER A 267 7.38 10.52 11.44
CA SER A 267 7.63 9.96 12.78
C SER A 267 6.34 9.73 13.58
N LEU A 268 5.19 10.19 13.10
CA LEU A 268 3.92 10.05 13.81
C LEU A 268 3.26 8.73 13.44
N MET A 269 2.70 8.05 14.44
CA MET A 269 1.96 6.82 14.23
C MET A 269 0.67 6.83 15.05
N GLY A 270 -0.22 5.89 14.73
CA GLY A 270 -1.46 5.67 15.46
C GLY A 270 -2.33 6.93 15.64
N ILE A 271 -2.75 7.19 16.87
CA ILE A 271 -3.65 8.29 17.21
C ILE A 271 -3.03 9.66 16.91
N ASP A 272 -1.73 9.82 17.13
CA ASP A 272 -1.01 11.07 16.92
C ASP A 272 -1.08 11.52 15.46
N LEU A 273 -0.85 10.57 14.55
CA LEU A 273 -0.96 10.81 13.11
C LEU A 273 -2.41 11.10 12.71
N ALA A 274 -3.39 10.40 13.29
CA ALA A 274 -4.81 10.61 13.00
C ALA A 274 -5.25 12.03 13.43
N LEU A 275 -4.87 12.45 14.64
CA LEU A 275 -5.21 13.76 15.21
C LEU A 275 -4.53 14.91 14.47
N ILE A 276 -3.21 14.86 14.28
CA ILE A 276 -2.48 15.92 13.58
C ILE A 276 -2.98 16.07 12.15
N ARG A 277 -3.29 14.95 11.48
CA ARG A 277 -3.86 14.98 10.14
C ARG A 277 -5.24 15.64 10.13
N LEU A 278 -6.10 15.33 11.09
CA LEU A 278 -7.43 15.93 11.18
C LEU A 278 -7.36 17.45 11.39
N TRP A 279 -6.52 17.92 12.33
CA TRP A 279 -6.30 19.36 12.57
C TRP A 279 -5.73 20.09 11.36
N ARG A 280 -4.73 19.52 10.68
CA ARG A 280 -4.16 20.10 9.44
C ARG A 280 -5.21 20.24 8.35
N LEU A 281 -6.03 19.20 8.15
CA LEU A 281 -7.04 19.20 7.10
C LEU A 281 -8.22 20.13 7.41
N THR A 282 -8.67 20.23 8.67
CA THR A 282 -9.73 21.18 9.04
C THR A 282 -9.24 22.62 8.97
N GLY A 283 -7.98 22.90 9.32
CA GLY A 283 -7.34 24.19 9.10
C GLY A 283 -7.24 24.55 7.61
N LEU A 284 -6.86 23.59 6.76
CA LEU A 284 -6.86 23.80 5.30
C LEU A 284 -8.27 24.02 4.75
N ALA A 285 -9.28 23.28 5.22
CA ALA A 285 -10.66 23.48 4.82
C ALA A 285 -11.17 24.89 5.20
N ARG A 286 -10.78 25.39 6.38
CA ARG A 286 -11.03 26.78 6.78
C ARG A 286 -10.42 27.77 5.80
N TYR A 287 -9.14 27.60 5.46
CA TYR A 287 -8.45 28.46 4.49
C TYR A 287 -9.16 28.47 3.12
N LEU A 288 -9.52 27.29 2.60
CA LEU A 288 -10.23 27.17 1.34
C LEU A 288 -11.60 27.85 1.38
N ASN A 289 -12.29 27.79 2.53
CA ASN A 289 -13.54 28.53 2.73
C ASN A 289 -13.33 30.05 2.72
N GLU A 290 -12.38 30.55 3.52
CA GLU A 290 -12.09 32.00 3.63
C GLU A 290 -11.59 32.61 2.32
N THR A 291 -11.00 31.80 1.44
CA THR A 291 -10.53 32.22 0.11
C THR A 291 -11.48 31.85 -1.04
N ALA A 292 -12.71 31.41 -0.73
CA ALA A 292 -13.75 31.05 -1.71
C ALA A 292 -13.35 29.92 -2.71
N GLN A 293 -12.54 28.96 -2.28
CA GLN A 293 -12.03 27.84 -3.08
C GLN A 293 -12.77 26.51 -2.85
N LEU A 294 -13.97 26.53 -2.27
CA LEU A 294 -14.72 25.32 -1.89
C LEU A 294 -15.14 24.43 -3.07
N GLN A 295 -15.21 24.97 -4.29
CA GLN A 295 -15.62 24.22 -5.49
C GLN A 295 -14.42 23.61 -6.25
N THR A 296 -13.23 23.61 -5.66
CA THR A 296 -12.01 23.08 -6.29
C THR A 296 -11.89 21.56 -6.09
N PRO A 297 -11.18 20.84 -6.98
CA PRO A 297 -10.80 19.44 -6.75
C PRO A 297 -10.06 19.24 -5.43
N LEU A 298 -9.24 20.23 -5.03
CA LEU A 298 -8.54 20.23 -3.76
C LEU A 298 -9.52 20.23 -2.58
N ALA A 299 -10.56 21.06 -2.59
CA ALA A 299 -11.58 21.08 -1.54
C ALA A 299 -12.33 19.74 -1.43
N MET A 300 -12.69 19.13 -2.56
CA MET A 300 -13.31 17.78 -2.56
C MET A 300 -12.37 16.71 -1.98
N GLN A 301 -11.08 16.77 -2.34
CA GLN A 301 -10.07 15.85 -1.80
C GLN A 301 -9.85 16.06 -0.30
N VAL A 302 -9.81 17.32 0.17
CA VAL A 302 -9.71 17.67 1.59
C VAL A 302 -10.91 17.12 2.36
N ALA A 303 -12.13 17.31 1.85
CA ALA A 303 -13.33 16.77 2.46
C ALA A 303 -13.28 15.23 2.60
N GLY A 304 -12.90 14.51 1.53
CA GLY A 304 -12.72 13.05 1.60
C GLY A 304 -11.64 12.63 2.61
N ASN A 305 -10.54 13.37 2.68
CA ASN A 305 -9.45 13.11 3.62
C ASN A 305 -9.85 13.40 5.08
N ILE A 306 -10.68 14.41 5.35
CA ILE A 306 -11.25 14.69 6.68
C ILE A 306 -12.08 13.49 7.13
N SER A 307 -12.99 13.01 6.29
CA SER A 307 -13.81 11.82 6.60
C SER A 307 -12.95 10.59 6.92
N ALA A 308 -11.91 10.34 6.12
CA ALA A 308 -10.99 9.22 6.35
C ALA A 308 -10.14 9.39 7.61
N ALA A 309 -9.69 10.60 7.92
CA ALA A 309 -8.94 10.89 9.15
C ALA A 309 -9.82 10.74 10.39
N TYR A 310 -11.07 11.22 10.35
CA TYR A 310 -12.05 11.04 11.41
C TYR A 310 -12.34 9.56 11.68
N GLN A 311 -12.59 8.76 10.63
CA GLN A 311 -12.81 7.32 10.78
C GLN A 311 -11.63 6.60 11.42
N LYS A 312 -10.39 6.98 11.08
CA LYS A 312 -9.19 6.42 11.73
C LYS A 312 -9.07 6.84 13.19
N LEU A 313 -9.42 8.09 13.50
CA LEU A 313 -9.41 8.58 14.88
C LEU A 313 -10.37 7.77 15.77
N GLN A 314 -11.51 7.33 15.24
CA GLN A 314 -12.48 6.50 15.98
C GLN A 314 -11.92 5.14 16.43
N LEU A 315 -10.83 4.64 15.83
CA LEU A 315 -10.15 3.41 16.30
C LEU A 315 -9.56 3.56 17.71
N TYR A 316 -9.41 4.80 18.18
CA TYR A 316 -8.86 5.15 19.49
C TYR A 316 -9.92 5.68 20.45
N ASN A 317 -11.20 5.70 20.04
CA ASN A 317 -12.30 6.12 20.90
C ASN A 317 -12.81 4.92 21.71
N ALA A 318 -12.82 5.06 23.04
CA ALA A 318 -13.37 4.08 23.95
C ALA A 318 -14.87 4.30 24.16
N TYR A 319 -15.53 3.28 24.72
CA TYR A 319 -16.99 3.30 24.93
C TYR A 319 -17.46 4.44 25.86
N ASP A 320 -16.61 4.85 26.81
CA ASP A 320 -16.86 5.97 27.72
C ASP A 320 -16.69 7.35 27.05
N GLY A 321 -16.31 7.40 25.78
CA GLY A 321 -16.08 8.62 25.01
C GLY A 321 -14.65 9.14 25.05
N SER A 322 -13.75 8.48 25.80
CA SER A 322 -12.35 8.86 25.89
C SER A 322 -11.56 8.50 24.64
N PHE A 323 -10.46 9.22 24.41
CA PHE A 323 -9.45 8.87 23.44
C PHE A 323 -8.22 8.33 24.14
N SER A 324 -7.73 7.20 23.64
CA SER A 324 -6.71 6.40 24.33
C SER A 324 -5.53 6.06 23.45
N PHE A 325 -4.36 5.98 24.07
CA PHE A 325 -3.23 5.27 23.48
C PHE A 325 -3.46 3.76 23.59
N ILE A 326 -2.83 2.99 22.69
CA ILE A 326 -2.81 1.54 22.75
C ILE A 326 -1.37 1.13 23.03
N SER A 327 -1.13 0.43 24.15
CA SER A 327 0.19 -0.07 24.51
C SER A 327 0.62 -1.22 23.60
N ASP A 328 1.91 -1.60 23.64
CA ASP A 328 2.41 -2.77 22.92
C ASP A 328 1.73 -4.08 23.34
N GLN A 329 1.12 -4.10 24.53
CA GLN A 329 0.34 -5.24 25.04
C GLN A 329 -1.15 -5.16 24.65
N GLY A 330 -1.55 -4.14 23.88
CA GLY A 330 -2.93 -3.91 23.45
C GLY A 330 -3.83 -3.25 24.51
N GLU A 331 -3.27 -2.77 25.62
CA GLU A 331 -4.04 -2.10 26.66
C GLU A 331 -4.37 -0.67 26.26
N GLN A 332 -5.64 -0.27 26.46
CA GLN A 332 -6.08 1.10 26.21
C GLN A 332 -5.81 1.98 27.43
N ILE A 333 -5.05 3.05 27.23
CA ILE A 333 -4.73 4.04 28.26
C ILE A 333 -5.40 5.35 27.88
N SER A 334 -6.52 5.66 28.51
CA SER A 334 -7.27 6.90 28.26
C SER A 334 -6.50 8.12 28.73
N SER A 335 -6.52 9.20 27.94
CA SER A 335 -5.89 10.48 28.29
C SER A 335 -6.91 11.61 28.19
N LEU A 336 -6.98 12.43 29.24
CA LEU A 336 -7.84 13.62 29.24
C LEU A 336 -7.34 14.65 28.23
N TYR A 337 -6.03 14.84 28.13
CA TYR A 337 -5.42 15.70 27.12
C TYR A 337 -5.80 15.25 25.70
N LEU A 338 -5.59 13.97 25.37
CA LEU A 338 -5.94 13.45 24.04
C LEU A 338 -7.43 13.61 23.75
N SER A 339 -8.28 13.29 24.73
CA SER A 339 -9.73 13.40 24.59
C SER A 339 -10.16 14.83 24.30
N THR A 340 -9.56 15.80 25.01
CA THR A 340 -9.81 17.23 24.80
C THR A 340 -9.29 17.71 23.45
N PHE A 341 -8.10 17.28 23.06
CA PHE A 341 -7.49 17.64 21.77
C PHE A 341 -8.25 17.05 20.58
N ALA A 342 -8.72 15.80 20.71
CA ALA A 342 -9.61 15.16 19.77
C ALA A 342 -10.95 15.90 19.69
N PHE A 343 -11.55 16.22 20.84
CA PHE A 343 -12.81 16.96 20.94
C PHE A 343 -12.75 18.28 20.18
N GLY A 344 -11.68 19.05 20.35
CA GLY A 344 -11.45 20.29 19.60
C GLY A 344 -11.45 20.08 18.08
N ALA A 345 -10.78 19.03 17.60
CA ALA A 345 -10.73 18.72 16.17
C ALA A 345 -12.11 18.35 15.61
N ILE A 346 -12.84 17.46 16.30
CA ILE A 346 -14.14 16.94 15.85
C ILE A 346 -15.27 17.97 16.01
N MET A 347 -15.09 18.98 16.87
CA MET A 347 -16.04 20.08 17.01
C MET A 347 -15.94 21.10 15.87
N SER A 348 -14.84 21.11 15.11
CA SER A 348 -14.61 22.05 14.01
C SER A 348 -15.82 22.15 13.05
N PRO A 349 -16.23 23.36 12.63
CA PRO A 349 -17.33 23.53 11.68
C PRO A 349 -16.99 23.01 10.27
N PHE A 350 -15.73 22.71 10.00
CA PHE A 350 -15.25 22.17 8.72
C PHE A 350 -15.21 20.63 8.69
N MET A 351 -15.73 19.97 9.72
CA MET A 351 -15.93 18.53 9.71
C MET A 351 -16.95 18.14 8.65
N THR A 352 -16.62 17.15 7.83
CA THR A 352 -17.52 16.61 6.80
C THR A 352 -18.60 15.69 7.37
N VAL A 353 -18.34 15.13 8.55
CA VAL A 353 -19.27 14.24 9.26
C VAL A 353 -19.49 14.82 10.65
N ARG A 354 -20.76 15.01 11.01
CA ARG A 354 -21.16 15.46 12.34
C ARG A 354 -21.77 14.31 13.13
N ASP A 355 -20.97 13.74 14.01
CA ASP A 355 -21.39 12.67 14.90
C ASP A 355 -21.70 13.22 16.29
N ASN A 356 -22.96 13.58 16.51
CA ASN A 356 -23.42 14.15 17.78
C ASN A 356 -23.32 13.14 18.94
N VAL A 357 -23.35 11.82 18.66
CA VAL A 357 -23.24 10.80 19.70
C VAL A 357 -21.83 10.80 20.26
N THR A 358 -20.82 10.74 19.38
CA THR A 358 -19.41 10.77 19.78
C THR A 358 -19.06 12.10 20.44
N LEU A 359 -19.50 13.23 19.88
CA LEU A 359 -19.31 14.56 20.47
C LEU A 359 -19.84 14.64 21.91
N ASN A 360 -21.10 14.24 22.13
CA ASN A 360 -21.71 14.31 23.46
C ASN A 360 -21.02 13.37 24.45
N ARG A 361 -20.66 12.14 24.03
CA ARG A 361 -19.94 11.20 24.89
C ARG A 361 -18.57 11.71 25.30
N THR A 362 -17.78 12.20 24.34
CA THR A 362 -16.46 12.77 24.62
C THR A 362 -16.56 14.01 25.50
N LEU A 363 -17.56 14.88 25.28
CA LEU A 363 -17.81 16.03 26.16
C LEU A 363 -18.15 15.59 27.59
N SER A 364 -19.04 14.61 27.76
CA SER A 364 -19.38 14.07 29.08
C SER A 364 -18.16 13.48 29.80
N TYR A 365 -17.29 12.76 29.08
CA TYR A 365 -16.03 12.23 29.62
C TYR A 365 -15.07 13.32 30.10
N ILE A 366 -14.96 14.42 29.34
CA ILE A 366 -14.12 15.56 29.70
C ILE A 366 -14.69 16.23 30.95
N LEU A 367 -15.98 16.56 30.94
CA LEU A 367 -16.64 17.24 32.07
C LEU A 367 -16.64 16.41 33.36
N SER A 368 -16.65 15.08 33.27
CA SER A 368 -16.54 14.22 34.46
C SER A 368 -15.18 14.28 35.16
N ARG A 369 -14.18 14.93 34.55
CA ARG A 369 -12.82 15.15 35.09
C ARG A 369 -12.57 16.62 35.47
N GLN A 370 -13.59 17.45 35.40
CA GLN A 370 -13.51 18.82 35.90
C GLN A 370 -13.59 18.81 37.42
N GLN A 371 -12.63 19.48 38.07
CA GLN A 371 -12.60 19.67 39.51
C GLN A 371 -13.62 20.73 39.94
N GLN A 372 -13.90 20.82 41.25
CA GLN A 372 -14.88 21.78 41.79
C GLN A 372 -14.48 23.24 41.54
N ASP A 373 -13.18 23.54 41.44
CA ASP A 373 -12.67 24.87 41.12
C ASP A 373 -12.65 25.18 39.60
N GLY A 374 -13.14 24.24 38.78
CA GLY A 374 -13.20 24.35 37.33
C GLY A 374 -11.92 23.90 36.61
N SER A 375 -10.87 23.53 37.32
CA SER A 375 -9.63 23.01 36.73
C SER A 375 -9.79 21.58 36.20
N PHE A 376 -8.85 21.17 35.34
CA PHE A 376 -8.76 19.80 34.83
C PHE A 376 -7.39 19.25 35.21
N ASP A 377 -7.36 18.05 35.77
CA ASP A 377 -6.11 17.36 36.11
C ASP A 377 -5.99 16.09 35.25
N ASP A 378 -4.91 16.00 34.46
CA ASP A 378 -4.59 14.81 33.66
C ASP A 378 -3.48 14.05 34.38
N GLU A 379 -3.86 13.22 35.36
CA GLU A 379 -2.93 12.35 36.12
C GLU A 379 -2.27 11.27 35.24
N GLY A 380 -2.64 11.17 33.96
CA GLY A 380 -2.11 10.21 33.01
C GLY A 380 -0.66 10.49 32.60
N SER A 381 0.13 9.42 32.51
CA SER A 381 1.49 9.46 31.97
C SER A 381 1.53 10.14 30.60
N CYS A 382 2.49 11.06 30.42
CA CYS A 382 2.80 11.60 29.09
C CYS A 382 3.38 10.48 28.21
N LEU A 383 2.56 9.90 27.33
CA LEU A 383 3.01 8.83 26.44
C LEU A 383 3.70 9.35 25.17
N HIS A 384 3.54 10.63 24.80
CA HIS A 384 4.20 11.19 23.63
C HIS A 384 4.59 12.67 23.78
N TYR A 385 5.90 12.96 23.88
CA TYR A 385 6.48 14.27 24.22
C TYR A 385 5.93 15.46 23.41
N ARG A 386 5.58 15.27 22.12
CA ARG A 386 5.04 16.35 21.25
C ARG A 386 3.66 16.86 21.68
N PHE A 387 2.92 16.08 22.45
CA PHE A 387 1.60 16.44 23.01
C PHE A 387 1.70 16.80 24.49
N CYS A 388 2.92 16.88 25.01
CA CYS A 388 3.19 17.11 26.42
C CYS A 388 3.93 18.42 26.69
N SER A 389 4.27 19.19 25.65
CA SER A 389 4.84 20.51 25.80
C SER A 389 3.73 21.57 25.88
N GLY A 390 3.67 22.28 27.02
CA GLY A 390 2.80 23.44 27.23
C GLY A 390 2.93 23.98 28.65
N GLU A 391 2.74 25.29 28.84
CA GLU A 391 2.90 25.96 30.15
C GLU A 391 1.91 25.47 31.23
N PHE A 392 0.89 24.71 30.84
CA PHE A 392 -0.23 24.32 31.71
C PHE A 392 -0.28 22.82 32.03
N ARG A 393 0.76 22.05 31.68
CA ARG A 393 0.87 20.65 32.10
C ARG A 393 1.67 20.61 33.42
N ARG A 394 1.07 20.07 34.48
CA ARG A 394 1.76 19.81 35.75
C ARG A 394 2.74 18.66 35.62
#